data_AF-A0A936B5V9-F1
#
_entry.id   AF-A0A936B5V9-F1
#
_cell.length_a   1.000
_cell.length_b   1.000
_cell.length_c   1.000
_cell.angle_alpha   90.00
_cell.angle_beta   90.00
_cell.angle_gamma   90.00
#
_symmetry.space_group_name_H-M   'P 1'
#
loop_
_entity.id
_entity.type
_entity.pdbx_description
1 polymer ?
#
loop_
_entity_poly.entity_id
_entity_poly.type
_entity_poly.pdbx_seq_one_letter_code
_entity_poly.pdbx_strand_id
1 'polypeptide(L)'
;MKKQLFWFLVFLFVMGGTAACGGTRNTDVTINLPAITPPAGAGQADMAATVQAAATTAAAQIAQVAPSVEAVGAAEVAEVVETVEEAAVAGSKGSASTETSAATATAVPATATTAEQAPAPETITATDMARLQAKVGAVQVTEGGTASIVITDDELNAAMQAGQQANPNPVVSNPNVLFTGGAIVFSAGISQPASGTLVVNFRPYVTNGLLQFEVISATFDGRRVPPATLEAAEQTLNATLAQALNQLPANVQLTNVIMGEGTMELVVASG
;
A
#
# COMPACT_ATOMS: atom_id res chain seq x y z
N MET A 1 17.06 -39.12 -13.44
CA MET A 1 18.20 -38.25 -13.07
C MET A 1 18.56 -37.36 -14.26
N LYS A 2 18.32 -36.05 -14.16
CA LYS A 2 19.03 -34.93 -14.83
C LYS A 2 18.27 -33.63 -14.52
N LYS A 3 18.78 -32.90 -13.52
CA LYS A 3 18.43 -31.50 -13.20
C LYS A 3 19.38 -30.61 -14.02
N GLN A 4 18.83 -29.73 -14.85
CA GLN A 4 19.48 -28.65 -15.60
C GLN A 4 18.34 -27.65 -15.87
N LEU A 5 18.40 -26.34 -15.75
CA LEU A 5 19.36 -25.37 -15.25
C LEU A 5 18.54 -24.04 -15.32
N PHE A 6 17.98 -23.54 -14.22
CA PHE A 6 17.28 -22.25 -14.22
C PHE A 6 18.29 -21.18 -13.80
N TRP A 7 18.90 -20.53 -14.78
CA TRP A 7 19.81 -19.41 -14.59
C TRP A 7 18.96 -18.14 -14.47
N PHE A 8 18.96 -17.49 -13.30
CA PHE A 8 18.43 -16.14 -13.14
C PHE A 8 19.53 -15.15 -13.54
N LEU A 9 19.26 -14.37 -14.58
CA LEU A 9 20.15 -13.31 -15.07
C LEU A 9 19.46 -11.98 -14.72
N VAL A 10 19.85 -11.39 -13.58
CA VAL A 10 19.40 -10.05 -13.18
C VAL A 10 20.33 -9.05 -13.88
N PHE A 11 19.88 -8.52 -15.01
CA PHE A 11 20.47 -7.31 -15.62
C PHE A 11 19.55 -6.13 -15.30
N LEU A 12 19.97 -5.28 -14.38
CA LEU A 12 19.36 -3.96 -14.18
C LEU A 12 20.20 -2.95 -14.98
N PHE A 13 19.67 -2.50 -16.11
CA PHE A 13 20.27 -1.45 -16.92
C PHE A 13 19.49 -0.16 -16.67
N VAL A 14 20.01 0.71 -15.81
CA VAL A 14 19.51 2.08 -15.67
C VAL A 14 20.27 2.94 -16.67
N MET A 15 19.66 3.23 -17.82
CA MET A 15 20.18 4.25 -18.72
C MET A 15 19.48 5.58 -18.46
N GLY A 16 20.26 6.54 -17.97
CA GLY A 16 19.86 7.93 -17.80
C GLY A 16 19.67 8.63 -19.14
N GLY A 17 18.53 9.32 -19.29
CA GLY A 17 18.30 10.32 -20.32
C GLY A 17 18.48 11.70 -19.73
N THR A 18 19.51 12.40 -20.20
CA THR A 18 19.82 13.79 -19.84
C THR A 18 19.08 14.76 -20.76
N ALA A 19 18.44 15.77 -20.19
CA ALA A 19 18.21 17.06 -20.83
C ALA A 19 18.41 18.17 -19.81
N ALA A 20 19.25 19.12 -20.18
CA ALA A 20 19.89 20.12 -19.34
C ALA A 20 18.92 21.22 -18.83
N CYS A 21 19.11 21.63 -17.57
CA CYS A 21 19.62 22.98 -17.24
C CYS A 21 19.89 23.14 -15.73
N GLY A 22 21.16 23.32 -15.37
CA GLY A 22 21.61 24.23 -14.29
C GLY A 22 21.47 23.81 -12.83
N GLY A 23 22.30 22.86 -12.37
CA GLY A 23 22.56 22.68 -10.93
C GLY A 23 23.49 21.49 -10.67
N THR A 24 24.77 21.76 -10.39
CA THR A 24 25.80 20.73 -10.15
C THR A 24 25.54 20.00 -8.83
N ARG A 25 24.71 18.95 -8.85
CA ARG A 25 24.68 17.91 -7.81
C ARG A 25 25.14 16.61 -8.46
N ASN A 26 26.39 16.24 -8.19
CA ASN A 26 26.95 14.96 -8.60
C ASN A 26 26.45 13.90 -7.60
N THR A 27 25.34 13.23 -7.92
CA THR A 27 24.78 12.14 -7.10
C THR A 27 24.58 10.87 -7.93
N ASP A 28 25.61 10.46 -8.67
CA ASP A 28 25.72 9.08 -9.14
C ASP A 28 26.43 8.28 -8.04
N VAL A 29 25.65 7.75 -7.09
CA VAL A 29 26.13 6.75 -6.13
C VAL A 29 25.90 5.38 -6.74
N THR A 30 26.92 4.84 -7.38
CA THR A 30 26.90 3.46 -7.88
C THR A 30 27.16 2.50 -6.72
N ILE A 31 26.10 1.85 -6.23
CA ILE A 31 26.23 0.76 -5.25
C ILE A 31 26.62 -0.52 -6.00
N ASN A 32 27.88 -0.95 -5.83
CA ASN A 32 28.40 -2.13 -6.49
C ASN A 32 28.16 -3.37 -5.60
N LEU A 33 27.03 -4.04 -5.83
CA LEU A 33 26.68 -5.26 -5.11
C LEU A 33 27.52 -6.44 -5.64
N PRO A 34 28.20 -7.21 -4.76
CA PRO A 34 28.96 -8.37 -5.21
C PRO A 34 28.03 -9.46 -5.77
N ALA A 35 28.43 -10.09 -6.86
CA ALA A 35 27.71 -11.24 -7.42
C ALA A 35 27.78 -12.42 -6.42
N ILE A 36 26.61 -12.85 -5.93
CA ILE A 36 26.50 -14.00 -5.04
C ILE A 36 26.63 -15.27 -5.88
N THR A 37 27.79 -15.91 -5.83
CA THR A 37 28.00 -17.22 -6.48
C THR A 37 28.05 -18.29 -5.40
N PRO A 38 27.08 -19.20 -5.31
CA PRO A 38 27.09 -20.23 -4.27
C PRO A 38 28.28 -21.17 -4.49
N PRO A 39 28.94 -21.65 -3.40
CA PRO A 39 29.99 -22.63 -3.52
C PRO A 39 29.43 -23.92 -4.12
N ALA A 40 30.17 -24.51 -5.07
CA ALA A 40 29.77 -25.77 -5.69
C ALA A 40 29.65 -26.87 -4.61
N GLY A 41 28.44 -27.40 -4.41
CA GLY A 41 28.17 -28.44 -3.41
C GLY A 41 27.63 -27.94 -2.07
N ALA A 42 27.35 -26.64 -1.93
CA ALA A 42 26.73 -26.05 -0.73
C ALA A 42 25.37 -26.70 -0.41
N GLY A 43 25.20 -27.16 0.84
CA GLY A 43 23.90 -27.59 1.36
C GLY A 43 22.96 -26.40 1.59
N GLN A 44 21.69 -26.67 1.92
CA GLN A 44 20.72 -25.62 2.25
C GLN A 44 21.18 -24.69 3.39
N ALA A 45 21.91 -25.23 4.38
CA ALA A 45 22.47 -24.43 5.47
C ALA A 45 23.59 -23.48 5.00
N ASP A 46 24.42 -23.93 4.06
CA ASP A 46 25.52 -23.12 3.51
C ASP A 46 25.00 -21.98 2.61
N MET A 47 23.85 -22.20 1.96
CA MET A 47 23.17 -21.15 1.19
C MET A 47 22.62 -20.06 2.11
N ALA A 48 21.99 -20.41 3.24
CA ALA A 48 21.49 -19.43 4.20
C ALA A 48 22.61 -18.54 4.77
N ALA A 49 23.76 -19.14 5.12
CA ALA A 49 24.94 -18.40 5.57
C ALA A 49 25.50 -17.45 4.49
N THR A 50 25.48 -17.88 3.22
CA THR A 50 25.94 -17.06 2.09
C THR A 50 25.01 -15.87 1.83
N VAL A 51 23.69 -16.06 1.92
CA VAL A 51 22.70 -14.98 1.79
C VAL A 51 22.82 -13.99 2.95
N GLN A 52 22.96 -14.49 4.17
CA GLN A 52 23.13 -13.64 5.35
C GLN A 52 24.40 -12.77 5.26
N ALA A 53 25.53 -13.34 4.85
CA ALA A 53 26.77 -12.60 4.66
C ALA A 53 26.67 -11.51 3.57
N ALA A 54 25.95 -11.78 2.49
CA ALA A 54 25.70 -10.80 1.43
C ALA A 54 24.80 -9.65 1.92
N ALA A 55 23.74 -9.97 2.70
CA ALA A 55 22.86 -8.97 3.30
C ALA A 55 23.61 -8.06 4.28
N THR A 56 24.45 -8.62 5.16
CA THR A 56 25.29 -7.84 6.08
C THR A 56 26.28 -6.94 5.33
N THR A 57 26.84 -7.41 4.23
CA THR A 57 27.76 -6.62 3.39
C THR A 57 27.05 -5.46 2.71
N ALA A 58 25.84 -5.67 2.18
CA ALA A 58 25.03 -4.62 1.58
C ALA A 58 24.62 -3.55 2.61
N ALA A 59 24.18 -3.97 3.80
CA ALA A 59 23.86 -3.06 4.90
C ALA A 59 25.08 -2.20 5.32
N ALA A 60 26.27 -2.81 5.39
CA ALA A 60 27.50 -2.09 5.70
C ALA A 60 27.89 -1.06 4.62
N GLN A 61 27.68 -1.37 3.34
CA GLN A 61 27.93 -0.41 2.25
C GLN A 61 26.95 0.78 2.29
N ILE A 62 25.67 0.53 2.60
CA ILE A 62 24.66 1.59 2.76
C ILE A 62 25.04 2.51 3.94
N ALA A 63 25.45 1.94 5.07
CA ALA A 63 25.89 2.70 6.24
C ALA A 63 27.15 3.55 5.98
N GLN A 64 28.03 3.13 5.07
CA GLN A 64 29.24 3.89 4.68
C GLN A 64 28.93 5.08 3.77
N VAL A 65 27.83 5.06 3.03
CA VAL A 65 27.41 6.18 2.17
C VAL A 65 26.63 7.24 2.96
N ALA A 66 25.96 6.83 4.04
CA ALA A 66 25.14 7.69 4.91
C ALA A 66 25.82 8.97 5.47
N PRO A 67 27.11 9.02 5.87
CA PRO A 67 27.70 10.26 6.41
C PRO A 67 27.91 11.38 5.37
N SER A 68 27.60 11.14 4.09
CA SER A 68 27.73 12.14 3.01
C SER A 68 26.40 12.87 2.70
N VAL A 69 25.31 12.48 3.37
CA VAL A 69 23.97 13.03 3.17
C VAL A 69 23.55 13.66 4.49
N GLU A 70 23.80 14.94 4.66
CA GLU A 70 23.22 15.68 5.78
C GLU A 70 21.69 15.55 5.71
N ALA A 71 21.12 14.94 6.76
CA ALA A 71 19.70 14.80 7.06
C ALA A 71 18.88 13.84 6.15
N VAL A 72 19.11 12.53 6.31
CA VAL A 72 18.00 11.54 6.25
C VAL A 72 17.97 10.83 7.60
N GLY A 73 16.81 10.92 8.27
CA GLY A 73 16.64 10.55 9.68
C GLY A 73 16.98 9.10 9.97
N ALA A 74 17.61 8.87 11.13
CA ALA A 74 18.08 7.58 11.64
C ALA A 74 16.96 6.52 11.93
N ALA A 75 15.72 6.77 11.50
CA ALA A 75 14.57 5.90 11.77
C ALA A 75 14.34 4.83 10.69
N GLU A 76 14.65 5.08 9.42
CA GLU A 76 14.35 4.13 8.32
C GLU A 76 15.38 3.00 8.15
N VAL A 77 16.55 3.10 8.79
CA VAL A 77 17.58 2.04 8.72
C VAL A 77 17.30 0.90 9.72
N ALA A 78 16.49 1.13 10.75
CA ALA A 78 16.15 0.12 11.74
C ALA A 78 15.14 -0.92 11.21
N GLU A 79 14.22 -0.52 10.34
CA GLU A 79 13.12 -1.39 9.85
C GLU A 79 13.60 -2.43 8.81
N VAL A 80 14.66 -2.13 8.06
CA VAL A 80 15.24 -3.04 7.05
C VAL A 80 16.05 -4.18 7.69
N VAL A 81 16.47 -4.05 8.95
CA VAL A 81 17.23 -5.10 9.66
C VAL A 81 16.30 -6.10 10.35
N GLU A 82 15.10 -5.68 10.77
CA GLU A 82 14.15 -6.54 11.48
C GLU A 82 13.45 -7.57 10.56
N THR A 83 13.26 -7.23 9.27
CA THR A 83 12.65 -8.12 8.27
C THR A 83 13.53 -9.29 7.82
N VAL A 84 14.81 -9.34 8.21
CA VAL A 84 15.75 -10.41 7.82
C VAL A 84 15.84 -11.52 8.88
N GLU A 85 15.52 -11.26 10.15
CA GLU A 85 15.54 -12.29 11.20
C GLU A 85 14.30 -13.20 11.20
N GLU A 86 13.14 -12.71 10.76
CA GLU A 86 11.90 -13.50 10.74
C GLU A 86 11.86 -14.57 9.62
N ALA A 87 12.72 -14.46 8.60
CA ALA A 87 12.83 -15.46 7.53
C ALA A 87 13.71 -16.67 7.89
N ALA A 88 14.41 -16.66 9.03
CA ALA A 88 15.37 -17.72 9.40
C ALA A 88 14.81 -18.82 10.34
N VAL A 89 13.58 -18.68 10.87
CA VAL A 89 13.07 -19.57 11.94
C VAL A 89 11.97 -20.56 11.48
N ALA A 90 11.58 -20.56 10.20
CA ALA A 90 10.55 -21.49 9.70
C ALA A 90 11.06 -22.92 9.37
N GLY A 91 12.33 -23.23 9.68
CA GLY A 91 13.03 -24.41 9.17
C GLY A 91 13.58 -25.37 10.21
N SER A 92 13.02 -25.50 11.41
CA SER A 92 13.43 -26.57 12.34
C SER A 92 12.41 -26.82 13.44
N LYS A 93 11.66 -27.94 13.33
CA LYS A 93 11.47 -28.96 14.38
C LYS A 93 10.28 -29.86 14.07
N GLY A 94 10.59 -31.08 13.64
CA GLY A 94 9.73 -32.25 13.84
C GLY A 94 10.06 -32.93 15.18
N SER A 95 9.10 -33.74 15.64
CA SER A 95 9.14 -34.70 16.77
C SER A 95 8.72 -34.21 18.16
N ALA A 96 7.45 -34.53 18.45
CA ALA A 96 6.95 -35.24 19.63
C ALA A 96 7.28 -34.72 21.04
N SER A 97 6.23 -34.34 21.78
CA SER A 97 5.84 -35.04 23.02
C SER A 97 4.45 -34.61 23.49
N THR A 98 3.71 -35.64 23.86
CA THR A 98 2.40 -35.66 24.52
C THR A 98 2.55 -35.11 25.94
N GLU A 99 1.72 -34.15 26.36
CA GLU A 99 1.41 -33.98 27.77
C GLU A 99 0.03 -33.34 27.96
N THR A 100 -0.87 -34.16 28.46
CA THR A 100 -2.19 -33.83 28.99
C THR A 100 -2.03 -32.99 30.24
N SER A 101 -2.57 -31.77 30.26
CA SER A 101 -2.84 -31.02 31.49
C SER A 101 -4.29 -30.55 31.50
N ALA A 102 -5.06 -31.17 32.40
CA ALA A 102 -6.41 -30.78 32.73
C ALA A 102 -6.38 -29.54 33.62
N ALA A 103 -6.78 -28.39 33.07
CA ALA A 103 -7.02 -27.18 33.84
C ALA A 103 -8.54 -27.05 34.10
N THR A 104 -8.89 -27.11 35.37
CA THR A 104 -10.25 -26.87 35.90
C THR A 104 -10.64 -25.42 35.63
N ALA A 105 -11.61 -25.21 34.72
CA ALA A 105 -12.18 -23.89 34.45
C ALA A 105 -13.24 -23.54 35.50
N THR A 106 -12.97 -22.51 36.30
CA THR A 106 -13.94 -21.87 37.17
C THR A 106 -14.94 -21.08 36.32
N ALA A 107 -16.22 -21.45 36.38
CA ALA A 107 -17.30 -20.77 35.67
C ALA A 107 -17.52 -19.35 36.25
N VAL A 108 -17.33 -18.34 35.40
CA VAL A 108 -17.75 -16.95 35.66
C VAL A 108 -19.24 -16.84 35.32
N PRO A 109 -20.08 -16.21 36.17
CA PRO A 109 -21.50 -16.03 35.87
C PRO A 109 -21.69 -15.13 34.65
N ALA A 110 -22.51 -15.60 33.70
CA ALA A 110 -22.89 -14.90 32.49
C ALA A 110 -23.75 -13.68 32.81
N THR A 111 -23.19 -12.48 32.65
CA THR A 111 -23.95 -11.24 32.59
C THR A 111 -24.63 -11.17 31.23
N ALA A 112 -25.96 -11.09 31.21
CA ALA A 112 -26.74 -10.97 29.99
C ALA A 112 -26.46 -9.62 29.30
N THR A 113 -25.63 -9.65 28.26
CA THR A 113 -25.45 -8.54 27.34
C THR A 113 -26.72 -8.40 26.51
N THR A 114 -27.43 -7.29 26.66
CA THR A 114 -28.51 -6.88 25.76
C THR A 114 -27.97 -6.91 24.33
N ALA A 115 -28.57 -7.73 23.47
CA ALA A 115 -28.21 -7.81 22.07
C ALA A 115 -28.48 -6.44 21.42
N GLU A 116 -27.41 -5.70 21.12
CA GLU A 116 -27.45 -4.49 20.32
C GLU A 116 -27.94 -4.88 18.93
N GLN A 117 -29.16 -4.45 18.60
CA GLN A 117 -29.80 -4.73 17.33
C GLN A 117 -28.94 -4.12 16.23
N ALA A 118 -28.35 -4.97 15.39
CA ALA A 118 -27.55 -4.54 14.25
C ALA A 118 -28.35 -3.50 13.44
N PRO A 119 -27.76 -2.34 13.11
CA PRO A 119 -28.44 -1.32 12.32
C PRO A 119 -28.90 -1.92 10.98
N ALA A 120 -30.12 -1.54 10.57
CA ALA A 120 -30.66 -1.97 9.29
C ALA A 120 -29.75 -1.51 8.15
N PRO A 121 -29.55 -2.31 7.09
CA PRO A 121 -28.70 -1.93 5.97
C PRO A 121 -29.22 -0.65 5.33
N GLU A 122 -28.40 0.40 5.35
CA GLU A 122 -28.71 1.69 4.73
C GLU A 122 -28.80 1.49 3.20
N THR A 123 -29.85 2.03 2.59
CA THR A 123 -30.03 1.96 1.14
C THR A 123 -29.07 2.97 0.48
N ILE A 124 -28.06 2.47 -0.24
CA ILE A 124 -27.11 3.28 -1.02
C ILE A 124 -27.85 3.94 -2.19
N THR A 125 -27.75 5.25 -2.32
CA THR A 125 -28.45 6.05 -3.34
C THR A 125 -27.50 7.03 -4.04
N ALA A 126 -27.89 7.62 -5.17
CA ALA A 126 -27.10 8.66 -5.86
C ALA A 126 -26.72 9.87 -4.95
N THR A 127 -27.35 10.00 -3.79
CA THR A 127 -27.03 10.98 -2.75
C THR A 127 -25.67 10.76 -2.10
N ASP A 128 -25.07 9.58 -2.18
CA ASP A 128 -23.84 9.27 -1.44
C ASP A 128 -22.62 10.03 -1.97
N MET A 129 -22.49 10.16 -3.29
CA MET A 129 -21.48 11.05 -3.89
C MET A 129 -21.70 12.51 -3.47
N ALA A 130 -22.95 12.99 -3.48
CA ALA A 130 -23.28 14.34 -3.06
C ALA A 130 -22.99 14.58 -1.57
N ARG A 131 -23.15 13.56 -0.73
CA ARG A 131 -22.80 13.60 0.71
C ARG A 131 -21.30 13.74 0.91
N LEU A 132 -20.48 12.95 0.21
CA LEU A 132 -19.02 13.08 0.27
C LEU A 132 -18.56 14.45 -0.22
N GLN A 133 -19.12 14.94 -1.33
CA GLN A 133 -18.89 16.27 -1.87
C GLN A 133 -19.25 17.38 -0.88
N ALA A 134 -20.42 17.31 -0.25
CA ALA A 134 -20.85 18.28 0.76
C ALA A 134 -19.93 18.27 1.98
N LYS A 135 -19.47 17.09 2.42
CA LYS A 135 -18.52 16.95 3.53
C LYS A 135 -17.20 17.65 3.22
N VAL A 136 -16.64 17.43 2.03
CA VAL A 136 -15.39 18.09 1.60
C VAL A 136 -15.59 19.60 1.42
N GLY A 137 -16.69 20.03 0.80
CA GLY A 137 -16.97 21.45 0.58
C GLY A 137 -17.35 22.25 1.83
N ALA A 138 -17.74 21.58 2.92
CA ALA A 138 -18.04 22.23 4.19
C ALA A 138 -16.77 22.59 5.00
N VAL A 139 -15.58 22.20 4.54
CA VAL A 139 -14.33 22.51 5.25
C VAL A 139 -14.11 24.02 5.29
N GLN A 140 -13.79 24.53 6.47
CA GLN A 140 -13.41 25.93 6.66
C GLN A 140 -12.01 25.97 7.24
N VAL A 141 -11.12 26.70 6.58
CA VAL A 141 -9.73 26.89 7.01
C VAL A 141 -9.55 28.37 7.34
N THR A 142 -9.11 28.67 8.56
CA THR A 142 -8.74 30.03 8.93
C THR A 142 -7.45 30.45 8.23
N GLU A 143 -7.23 31.75 8.06
CA GLU A 143 -6.00 32.26 7.45
C GLU A 143 -4.74 31.72 8.16
N GLY A 144 -3.84 31.07 7.40
CA GLY A 144 -2.64 30.41 7.93
C GLY A 144 -2.91 29.12 8.73
N GLY A 145 -4.15 28.64 8.77
CA GLY A 145 -4.56 27.45 9.49
C GLY A 145 -4.51 26.18 8.63
N THR A 146 -4.74 25.05 9.30
CA THR A 146 -4.98 23.74 8.68
C THR A 146 -6.34 23.20 9.12
N ALA A 147 -6.94 22.34 8.30
CA ALA A 147 -8.11 21.56 8.68
C ALA A 147 -7.92 20.10 8.26
N SER A 148 -8.70 19.23 8.88
CA SER A 148 -8.68 17.79 8.64
C SER A 148 -10.06 17.34 8.15
N ILE A 149 -10.05 16.51 7.11
CA ILE A 149 -11.25 15.88 6.55
C ILE A 149 -11.03 14.37 6.62
N VAL A 150 -11.80 13.69 7.47
CA VAL A 150 -11.76 12.23 7.58
C VAL A 150 -12.79 11.64 6.61
N ILE A 151 -12.37 10.72 5.74
CA ILE A 151 -13.21 9.94 4.84
C ILE A 151 -13.14 8.48 5.28
N THR A 152 -14.28 7.84 5.52
CA THR A 152 -14.30 6.40 5.81
C THR A 152 -14.30 5.56 4.52
N ASP A 153 -13.86 4.32 4.61
CA ASP A 153 -13.98 3.37 3.49
C ASP A 153 -15.45 3.19 3.06
N ASP A 154 -16.39 3.12 4.00
CA ASP A 154 -17.83 3.09 3.73
C ASP A 154 -18.31 4.29 2.92
N GLU A 155 -17.88 5.50 3.29
CA GLU A 155 -18.23 6.74 2.56
C GLU A 155 -17.68 6.71 1.13
N LEU A 156 -16.44 6.26 0.95
CA LEU A 156 -15.82 6.16 -0.37
C LEU A 156 -16.49 5.06 -1.21
N ASN A 157 -16.80 3.91 -0.62
CA ASN A 157 -17.50 2.80 -1.27
C ASN A 157 -18.90 3.20 -1.74
N ALA A 158 -19.66 3.89 -0.90
CA ALA A 158 -20.98 4.41 -1.27
C ALA A 158 -20.87 5.42 -2.43
N ALA A 159 -19.89 6.32 -2.39
CA ALA A 159 -19.64 7.27 -3.48
C ALA A 159 -19.24 6.59 -4.80
N MET A 160 -18.38 5.57 -4.76
CA MET A 160 -18.00 4.79 -5.95
C MET A 160 -19.19 4.02 -6.54
N GLN A 161 -20.02 3.41 -5.70
CA GLN A 161 -21.23 2.70 -6.14
C GLN A 161 -22.23 3.66 -6.82
N ALA A 162 -22.42 4.86 -6.27
CA ALA A 162 -23.23 5.89 -6.91
C ALA A 162 -22.68 6.28 -8.30
N GLY A 163 -21.36 6.38 -8.43
CA GLY A 163 -20.70 6.63 -9.73
C GLY A 163 -20.91 5.51 -10.74
N GLN A 164 -20.94 4.24 -10.31
CA GLN A 164 -21.18 3.11 -11.19
C GLN A 164 -22.59 3.07 -11.77
N GLN A 165 -23.59 3.45 -10.98
CA GLN A 165 -24.99 3.49 -11.43
C GLN A 165 -25.20 4.46 -12.60
N ALA A 166 -24.33 5.47 -12.74
CA ALA A 166 -24.36 6.42 -13.86
C ALA A 166 -23.77 5.85 -15.16
N ASN A 167 -23.06 4.72 -15.13
CA ASN A 167 -22.45 4.09 -16.30
C ASN A 167 -23.12 2.74 -16.62
N PRO A 168 -23.89 2.63 -17.73
CA PRO A 168 -24.62 1.40 -18.06
C PRO A 168 -23.71 0.23 -18.46
N ASN A 169 -22.45 0.48 -18.84
CA ASN A 169 -21.50 -0.56 -19.26
C ASN A 169 -20.13 -0.34 -18.61
N PRO A 170 -19.99 -0.55 -17.30
CA PRO A 170 -18.76 -0.22 -16.62
C PRO A 170 -17.69 -1.30 -16.85
N VAL A 171 -16.46 -0.87 -17.16
CA VAL A 171 -15.29 -1.77 -17.28
C VAL A 171 -14.93 -2.37 -15.92
N VAL A 172 -15.12 -1.58 -14.87
CA VAL A 172 -14.89 -1.92 -13.46
C VAL A 172 -16.26 -2.09 -12.80
N SER A 173 -16.52 -3.21 -12.15
CA SER A 173 -17.79 -3.56 -11.52
C SER A 173 -17.56 -3.89 -10.04
N ASN A 174 -18.53 -3.54 -9.18
CA ASN A 174 -18.49 -3.81 -7.74
C ASN A 174 -17.16 -3.36 -7.09
N PRO A 175 -16.81 -2.06 -7.20
CA PRO A 175 -15.58 -1.54 -6.65
C PRO A 175 -15.73 -1.52 -5.13
N ASN A 176 -14.70 -1.98 -4.45
CA ASN A 176 -14.65 -2.00 -3.00
C ASN A 176 -13.25 -1.57 -2.56
N VAL A 177 -13.21 -0.57 -1.71
CA VAL A 177 -12.03 -0.01 -1.08
C VAL A 177 -12.05 -0.38 0.40
N LEU A 178 -10.88 -0.75 0.90
CA LEU A 178 -10.59 -0.89 2.31
C LEU A 178 -9.36 -0.03 2.64
N PHE A 179 -9.43 0.72 3.73
CA PHE A 179 -8.28 1.46 4.26
C PHE A 179 -7.63 0.63 5.36
N THR A 180 -6.42 0.12 5.12
CA THR A 180 -5.73 -0.74 6.09
C THR A 180 -4.22 -0.69 5.90
N GLY A 181 -3.47 -0.79 7.01
CA GLY A 181 -2.01 -0.90 6.97
C GLY A 181 -1.30 0.25 6.26
N GLY A 182 -1.84 1.46 6.34
CA GLY A 182 -1.29 2.64 5.66
C GLY A 182 -1.51 2.69 4.13
N ALA A 183 -2.30 1.77 3.60
CA ALA A 183 -2.58 1.64 2.16
C ALA A 183 -4.09 1.63 1.89
N ILE A 184 -4.42 1.74 0.61
CA ILE A 184 -5.77 1.55 0.08
C ILE A 184 -5.78 0.22 -0.66
N VAL A 185 -6.55 -0.74 -0.17
CA VAL A 185 -6.80 -2.00 -0.86
C VAL A 185 -8.04 -1.81 -1.73
N PHE A 186 -7.84 -1.69 -3.03
CA PHE A 186 -8.90 -1.59 -4.03
C PHE A 186 -9.16 -2.97 -4.62
N SER A 187 -10.43 -3.39 -4.67
CA SER A 187 -10.87 -4.64 -5.27
C SER A 187 -12.06 -4.39 -6.19
N ALA A 188 -12.08 -5.03 -7.36
CA ALA A 188 -13.19 -4.89 -8.30
C ALA A 188 -13.24 -6.06 -9.30
N GLY A 189 -14.42 -6.32 -9.85
CA GLY A 189 -14.57 -7.16 -11.04
C GLY A 189 -14.25 -6.36 -12.30
N ILE A 190 -13.42 -6.88 -13.18
CA ILE A 190 -13.12 -6.27 -14.48
C ILE A 190 -13.86 -7.07 -15.56
N SER A 191 -14.39 -6.39 -16.57
CA SER A 191 -15.06 -7.02 -17.72
C SER A 191 -14.23 -7.00 -19.02
N GLN A 192 -13.19 -6.16 -19.11
CA GLN A 192 -12.32 -6.02 -20.29
C GLN A 192 -10.86 -5.73 -19.89
N PRO A 193 -9.85 -6.21 -20.64
CA PRO A 193 -9.95 -7.04 -21.85
C PRO A 193 -10.27 -8.52 -21.57
N ALA A 194 -10.19 -8.94 -20.31
CA ALA A 194 -10.60 -10.25 -19.82
C ALA A 194 -11.43 -10.05 -18.56
N SER A 195 -12.41 -10.93 -18.33
CA SER A 195 -13.18 -10.90 -17.09
C SER A 195 -12.39 -11.56 -15.96
N GLY A 196 -12.44 -10.95 -14.77
CA GLY A 196 -11.73 -11.46 -13.59
C GLY A 196 -11.80 -10.49 -12.42
N THR A 197 -11.19 -10.88 -11.30
CA THR A 197 -11.10 -10.04 -10.10
C THR A 197 -9.74 -9.35 -10.05
N LEU A 198 -9.76 -8.03 -9.94
CA LEU A 198 -8.61 -7.19 -9.71
C LEU A 198 -8.51 -6.84 -8.22
N VAL A 199 -7.30 -6.93 -7.67
CA VAL A 199 -6.95 -6.39 -6.35
C VAL A 199 -5.67 -5.56 -6.49
N VAL A 200 -5.71 -4.32 -6.02
CA VAL A 200 -4.59 -3.36 -6.10
C VAL A 200 -4.38 -2.72 -4.74
N ASN A 201 -3.14 -2.66 -4.28
CA ASN A 201 -2.75 -1.92 -3.09
C ASN A 201 -2.10 -0.60 -3.51
N PHE A 202 -2.75 0.51 -3.15
CA PHE A 202 -2.25 1.86 -3.43
C PHE A 202 -1.68 2.51 -2.17
N ARG A 203 -0.62 3.28 -2.34
CA ARG A 203 -0.14 4.25 -1.34
C ARG A 203 -0.50 5.65 -1.82
N PRO A 204 -1.38 6.38 -1.12
CA PRO A 204 -1.70 7.74 -1.49
C PRO A 204 -0.55 8.67 -1.10
N TYR A 205 -0.34 9.71 -1.89
CA TYR A 205 0.58 10.81 -1.59
C TYR A 205 0.06 12.11 -2.20
N VAL A 206 0.54 13.25 -1.71
CA VAL A 206 0.15 14.57 -2.22
C VAL A 206 1.31 15.18 -2.99
N THR A 207 1.04 15.73 -4.16
CA THR A 207 2.03 16.46 -4.97
C THR A 207 1.36 17.65 -5.64
N ASN A 208 1.89 18.85 -5.40
CA ASN A 208 1.36 20.11 -5.92
C ASN A 208 -0.14 20.33 -5.60
N GLY A 209 -0.57 19.98 -4.38
CA GLY A 209 -1.97 20.11 -3.97
C GLY A 209 -2.91 19.05 -4.54
N LEU A 210 -2.40 18.08 -5.29
CA LEU A 210 -3.18 17.01 -5.90
C LEU A 210 -2.90 15.67 -5.20
N LEU A 211 -3.96 14.94 -4.91
CA LEU A 211 -3.87 13.56 -4.44
C LEU A 211 -3.45 12.66 -5.60
N GLN A 212 -2.41 11.86 -5.38
CA GLN A 212 -1.88 10.88 -6.33
C GLN A 212 -1.75 9.53 -5.63
N PHE A 213 -1.58 8.48 -6.43
CA PHE A 213 -1.52 7.09 -5.95
C PHE A 213 -0.32 6.39 -6.55
N GLU A 214 0.45 5.73 -5.70
CA GLU A 214 1.51 4.82 -6.08
C GLU A 214 0.99 3.39 -5.96
N VAL A 215 1.23 2.57 -6.99
CA VAL A 215 0.85 1.14 -6.96
C VAL A 215 1.93 0.36 -6.23
N ILE A 216 1.62 -0.15 -5.04
CA ILE A 216 2.53 -1.01 -4.26
C ILE A 216 2.51 -2.43 -4.84
N SER A 217 1.32 -2.97 -5.08
CA SER A 217 1.14 -4.31 -5.64
C SER A 217 -0.20 -4.42 -6.34
N ALA A 218 -0.30 -5.34 -7.30
CA ALA A 218 -1.54 -5.57 -8.03
C ALA A 218 -1.61 -7.03 -8.47
N THR A 219 -2.80 -7.64 -8.37
CA THR A 219 -3.08 -9.01 -8.82
C THR A 219 -4.40 -9.06 -9.60
N PHE A 220 -4.43 -9.85 -10.68
CA PHE A 220 -5.61 -10.08 -11.49
C PHE A 220 -5.86 -11.59 -11.58
N ASP A 221 -6.87 -12.10 -10.89
CA ASP A 221 -7.09 -13.54 -10.67
C ASP A 221 -5.79 -14.27 -10.25
N GLY A 222 -5.02 -13.67 -9.32
CA GLY A 222 -3.74 -14.22 -8.85
C GLY A 222 -2.59 -14.19 -9.88
N ARG A 223 -2.77 -13.53 -11.02
CA ARG A 223 -1.77 -13.37 -12.08
C ARG A 223 -1.31 -11.92 -12.20
N ARG A 224 -0.28 -11.71 -13.04
CA ARG A 224 0.21 -10.36 -13.39
C ARG A 224 -0.92 -9.55 -14.02
N VAL A 225 -1.10 -8.34 -13.52
CA VAL A 225 -2.14 -7.41 -13.95
C VAL A 225 -1.83 -6.86 -15.35
N PRO A 226 -2.76 -6.95 -16.31
CA PRO A 226 -2.64 -6.24 -17.58
C PRO A 226 -2.64 -4.71 -17.37
N PRO A 227 -1.76 -3.92 -18.02
CA PRO A 227 -1.66 -2.48 -17.79
C PRO A 227 -3.00 -1.72 -17.90
N ALA A 228 -3.83 -2.06 -18.90
CA ALA A 228 -5.14 -1.44 -19.09
C ALA A 228 -6.12 -1.65 -17.90
N THR A 229 -6.00 -2.78 -17.19
CA THR A 229 -6.85 -3.05 -16.02
C THR A 229 -6.43 -2.24 -14.80
N LEU A 230 -5.13 -1.99 -14.66
CA LEU A 230 -4.58 -1.14 -13.60
C LEU A 230 -5.02 0.31 -13.80
N GLU A 231 -4.90 0.81 -15.04
CA GLU A 231 -5.34 2.16 -15.41
C GLU A 231 -6.84 2.37 -15.13
N ALA A 232 -7.69 1.38 -15.42
CA ALA A 232 -9.12 1.47 -15.12
C ALA A 232 -9.42 1.58 -13.61
N ALA A 233 -8.67 0.86 -12.77
CA ALA A 233 -8.80 0.97 -11.31
C ALA A 233 -8.35 2.34 -10.80
N GLU A 234 -7.17 2.80 -11.24
CA GLU A 234 -6.66 4.12 -10.91
C GLU A 234 -7.64 5.22 -11.33
N GLN A 235 -8.16 5.17 -12.55
CA GLN A 235 -9.14 6.15 -13.04
C GLN A 235 -10.43 6.13 -12.23
N THR A 236 -10.93 4.95 -11.82
CA THR A 236 -12.15 4.84 -11.02
C THR A 236 -11.97 5.51 -9.65
N LEU A 237 -10.86 5.21 -8.98
CA LEU A 237 -10.54 5.77 -7.68
C LEU A 237 -10.25 7.28 -7.78
N ASN A 238 -9.43 7.69 -8.75
CA ASN A 238 -9.11 9.09 -9.04
C ASN A 238 -10.36 9.90 -9.36
N ALA A 239 -11.26 9.40 -10.21
CA ALA A 239 -12.47 10.13 -10.58
C ALA A 239 -13.36 10.38 -9.36
N THR A 240 -13.54 9.37 -8.51
CA THR A 240 -14.38 9.47 -7.31
C THR A 240 -13.81 10.50 -6.33
N LEU A 241 -12.52 10.40 -6.00
CA LEU A 241 -11.89 11.33 -5.06
C LEU A 241 -11.70 12.72 -5.65
N ALA A 242 -11.34 12.85 -6.93
CA ALA A 242 -11.24 14.16 -7.58
C ALA A 242 -12.60 14.88 -7.62
N GLN A 243 -13.69 14.16 -7.86
CA GLN A 243 -15.04 14.74 -7.79
C GLN A 243 -15.38 15.30 -6.41
N ALA A 244 -14.94 14.64 -5.34
CA ALA A 244 -15.08 15.13 -3.98
C ALA A 244 -14.16 16.33 -3.72
N LEU A 245 -12.87 16.22 -4.07
CA LEU A 245 -11.86 17.25 -3.82
C LEU A 245 -12.07 18.54 -4.62
N ASN A 246 -12.73 18.47 -5.78
CA ASN A 246 -13.14 19.65 -6.54
C ASN A 246 -14.17 20.52 -5.80
N GLN A 247 -14.71 20.07 -4.66
CA GLN A 247 -15.57 20.89 -3.80
C GLN A 247 -14.80 21.68 -2.75
N LEU A 248 -13.48 21.50 -2.63
CA LEU A 248 -12.67 22.31 -1.73
C LEU A 248 -12.83 23.81 -2.08
N PRO A 249 -12.92 24.70 -1.08
CA PRO A 249 -12.93 26.14 -1.33
C PRO A 249 -11.70 26.57 -2.14
N ALA A 250 -11.84 27.57 -3.01
CA ALA A 250 -10.79 27.97 -3.96
C ALA A 250 -9.47 28.43 -3.32
N ASN A 251 -9.49 28.81 -2.04
CA ASN A 251 -8.34 29.21 -1.24
C ASN A 251 -7.80 28.09 -0.33
N VAL A 252 -8.23 26.85 -0.55
CA VAL A 252 -7.83 25.69 0.25
C VAL A 252 -7.13 24.68 -0.65
N GLN A 253 -5.99 24.17 -0.19
CA GLN A 253 -5.19 23.18 -0.91
C GLN A 253 -4.93 21.96 -0.04
N LEU A 254 -4.89 20.79 -0.67
CA LEU A 254 -4.49 19.55 -0.01
C LEU A 254 -2.99 19.58 0.27
N THR A 255 -2.58 19.30 1.52
CA THR A 255 -1.17 19.33 1.92
C THR A 255 -0.65 17.97 2.33
N ASN A 256 -1.48 17.14 2.97
CA ASN A 256 -1.09 15.81 3.41
C ASN A 256 -2.25 14.83 3.33
N VAL A 257 -1.91 13.54 3.31
CA VAL A 257 -2.85 12.43 3.44
C VAL A 257 -2.30 11.48 4.51
N ILE A 258 -3.14 11.14 5.47
CA ILE A 258 -2.82 10.21 6.55
C ILE A 258 -3.77 9.03 6.44
N MET A 259 -3.21 7.82 6.38
CA MET A 259 -3.98 6.58 6.27
C MET A 259 -4.11 5.93 7.65
N GLY A 260 -5.33 5.61 8.04
CA GLY A 260 -5.67 4.85 9.24
C GLY A 260 -6.50 3.61 8.92
N GLU A 261 -6.82 2.82 9.93
CA GLU A 261 -7.70 1.66 9.76
C GLU A 261 -9.15 2.14 9.53
N GLY A 262 -9.73 1.80 8.39
CA GLY A 262 -11.08 2.21 7.99
C GLY A 262 -11.22 3.68 7.61
N THR A 263 -10.14 4.49 7.66
CA THR A 263 -10.20 5.93 7.42
C THR A 263 -9.03 6.47 6.60
N MET A 264 -9.32 7.45 5.74
CA MET A 264 -8.34 8.34 5.11
C MET A 264 -8.56 9.76 5.64
N GLU A 265 -7.55 10.33 6.26
CA GLU A 265 -7.55 11.71 6.73
C GLU A 265 -6.82 12.60 5.73
N LEU A 266 -7.52 13.60 5.20
CA LEU A 266 -6.99 14.61 4.31
C LEU A 266 -6.68 15.87 5.11
N VAL A 267 -5.43 16.30 5.09
CA VAL A 267 -5.03 17.55 5.71
C VAL A 267 -4.99 18.62 4.64
N VAL A 268 -5.70 19.72 4.88
CA VAL A 268 -5.77 20.87 3.98
C VAL A 268 -5.27 22.12 4.68
N ALA A 269 -4.78 23.09 3.93
CA ALA A 269 -4.32 24.38 4.42
C ALA A 269 -4.84 25.52 3.54
N SER A 270 -4.84 26.74 4.07
CA SER A 270 -5.07 27.93 3.23
C SER A 270 -3.91 28.07 2.23
N GLY A 271 -4.25 28.14 0.94
CA GLY A 271 -3.30 28.38 -0.16
C GLY A 271 -2.87 29.83 -0.32
#